data_AF-A0A355B1W1-F1
#
_entry.id   AF-A0A355B1W1-F1
#
_cell.length_a   1.000
_cell.length_b   1.000
_cell.length_c   1.000
_cell.angle_alpha   90.00
_cell.angle_beta   90.00
_cell.angle_gamma   90.00
#
_symmetry.space_group_name_H-M   'P 1'
#
loop_
_entity.id
_entity.type
_entity.pdbx_description
1 polymer ?
#
loop_
_entity_poly.entity_id
_entity_poly.type
_entity_poly.pdbx_seq_one_letter_code
_entity_poly.pdbx_strand_id
1 'polypeptide(L)'
;MLKSVDPNLLALLAAACIAVARAMYRGALLRLGAGVTALASSAITLHFAWAFYFFSERVDEWPLRGMAWFVVVGLLGGLAGRYMSFYAMKTVGLARTSVLMQTSLLWSSLLAIVFLGENPTLPVIAGSAGIMFGSILLVHRREGESQNIPFFYYLIPLAAAGFQGFSHLFRKFGFAWIASAPLGMSISNTIATLSLFAILLYSDESNPRFWERRPLLLISVGAVFNAAAALLFWTAVHQGKIVEVIPVNRLSVLLAILFSWLFFRKQEAVNSRVVLGGLLSVAGAWAIVWGK
;
A
#
# COMPACT_ATOMS: atom_id res chain seq x y z
N MET A 1 -2.91 -16.55 -16.96
CA MET A 1 -3.12 -17.35 -15.72
C MET A 1 -3.82 -16.58 -14.59
N LEU A 2 -3.52 -15.30 -14.29
CA LEU A 2 -4.21 -14.56 -13.21
C LEU A 2 -5.59 -13.97 -13.59
N LYS A 3 -6.05 -14.13 -14.84
CA LYS A 3 -7.34 -13.59 -15.34
C LYS A 3 -8.57 -14.34 -14.81
N SER A 4 -8.40 -15.55 -14.26
CA SER A 4 -9.49 -16.42 -13.80
C SER A 4 -9.61 -16.50 -12.27
N VAL A 5 -8.79 -15.77 -11.52
CA VAL A 5 -8.75 -15.83 -10.05
C VAL A 5 -9.64 -14.73 -9.48
N ASP A 6 -10.41 -15.03 -8.43
CA ASP A 6 -11.27 -14.04 -7.79
C ASP A 6 -10.45 -12.79 -7.34
N PRO A 7 -10.89 -11.57 -7.67
CA PRO A 7 -10.17 -10.35 -7.33
C PRO A 7 -9.90 -10.15 -5.83
N ASN A 8 -10.79 -10.64 -4.96
CA ASN A 8 -10.62 -10.55 -3.51
C ASN A 8 -9.56 -11.55 -3.01
N LEU A 9 -9.48 -12.73 -3.64
CA LEU A 9 -8.39 -13.66 -3.35
C LEU A 9 -7.04 -13.08 -3.77
N LEU A 10 -6.97 -12.44 -4.95
CA LEU A 10 -5.77 -11.71 -5.39
C LEU A 10 -5.40 -10.59 -4.41
N ALA A 11 -6.39 -9.83 -3.92
CA ALA A 11 -6.19 -8.78 -2.92
C ALA A 11 -5.68 -9.33 -1.58
N LEU A 12 -6.18 -10.48 -1.14
CA LEU A 12 -5.75 -11.14 0.10
C LEU A 12 -4.32 -11.71 -0.03
N LEU A 13 -4.00 -12.33 -1.16
CA LEU A 13 -2.64 -12.79 -1.44
C LEU A 13 -1.66 -11.62 -1.52
N ALA A 14 -2.06 -10.51 -2.16
CA ALA A 14 -1.29 -9.27 -2.15
C ALA A 14 -1.07 -8.76 -0.72
N ALA A 15 -2.11 -8.78 0.12
CA ALA A 15 -2.04 -8.38 1.51
C ALA A 15 -1.03 -9.22 2.32
N ALA A 16 -1.01 -10.54 2.11
CA ALA A 16 -0.05 -11.45 2.73
C ALA A 16 1.38 -11.17 2.29
N CYS A 17 1.62 -10.97 0.98
CA CYS A 17 2.93 -10.59 0.47
C CYS A 17 3.39 -9.22 0.98
N ILE A 18 2.49 -8.23 1.10
CA ILE A 18 2.78 -6.92 1.71
C ILE A 18 3.19 -7.09 3.17
N ALA A 19 2.51 -7.95 3.93
CA ALA A 19 2.83 -8.22 5.33
C ALA A 19 4.27 -8.76 5.49
N VAL A 20 4.65 -9.74 4.65
CA VAL A 20 6.02 -10.27 4.62
C VAL A 20 7.02 -9.18 4.22
N ALA A 21 6.73 -8.42 3.17
CA ALA A 21 7.60 -7.33 2.71
C ALA A 21 7.84 -6.28 3.81
N ARG A 22 6.79 -5.86 4.52
CA ARG A 22 6.89 -4.90 5.64
C ARG A 22 7.74 -5.44 6.78
N ALA A 23 7.60 -6.72 7.13
CA ALA A 23 8.42 -7.35 8.15
C ALA A 23 9.91 -7.30 7.77
N MET A 24 10.25 -7.57 6.51
CA MET A 24 11.63 -7.49 6.02
C MET A 24 12.16 -6.05 6.01
N TYR A 25 11.36 -5.08 5.55
CA TYR A 25 11.75 -3.68 5.53
C TYR A 25 11.96 -3.09 6.92
N ARG A 26 11.21 -3.51 7.94
CA ARG A 26 11.36 -3.02 9.32
C ARG A 26 12.80 -3.20 9.83
N GLY A 27 13.43 -4.35 9.54
CA GLY A 27 14.82 -4.62 9.92
C GLY A 27 15.83 -3.71 9.21
N ALA A 28 15.57 -3.35 7.94
CA ALA A 28 16.41 -2.46 7.17
C ALA A 28 16.23 -0.98 7.54
N LEU A 29 14.99 -0.55 7.80
CA LEU A 29 14.64 0.82 8.17
C LEU A 29 15.39 1.31 9.40
N LEU A 30 15.55 0.46 10.41
CA LEU A 30 16.27 0.79 11.64
C LEU A 30 17.78 1.02 11.44
N ARG A 31 18.35 0.55 10.33
CA ARG A 31 19.80 0.61 10.06
C ARG A 31 20.17 1.59 8.94
N LEU A 32 19.40 1.61 7.86
CA LEU A 32 19.69 2.38 6.64
C LEU A 32 18.90 3.70 6.54
N GLY A 33 17.85 3.88 7.36
CA GLY A 33 16.95 5.03 7.26
C GLY A 33 15.82 4.84 6.25
N ALA A 34 14.81 5.71 6.33
CA ALA A 34 13.55 5.57 5.60
C ALA A 34 13.68 5.88 4.11
N GLY A 35 14.37 6.97 3.74
CA GLY A 35 14.55 7.39 2.36
C GLY A 35 15.31 6.36 1.52
N VAL A 36 16.49 5.96 2.02
CA VAL A 36 17.34 4.93 1.39
C VAL A 36 16.59 3.61 1.19
N THR A 37 15.91 3.12 2.24
CA THR A 37 15.14 1.88 2.16
C THR A 37 14.00 1.98 1.13
N ALA A 38 13.33 3.13 1.07
CA ALA A 38 12.25 3.37 0.11
C ALA A 38 12.77 3.42 -1.34
N LEU A 39 13.90 4.07 -1.60
CA LEU A 39 14.49 4.14 -2.94
C LEU A 39 15.00 2.76 -3.39
N ALA A 40 15.79 2.09 -2.56
CA ALA A 40 16.33 0.77 -2.89
C ALA A 40 15.22 -0.26 -3.14
N SER A 41 14.19 -0.30 -2.28
CA SER A 41 13.03 -1.17 -2.51
C SER A 41 12.23 -0.82 -3.76
N SER A 42 12.06 0.48 -4.07
CA SER A 42 11.33 0.93 -5.27
C SER A 42 12.09 0.64 -6.55
N ALA A 43 13.43 0.78 -6.53
CA ALA A 43 14.29 0.40 -7.64
C ALA A 43 14.23 -1.10 -7.91
N ILE A 44 14.31 -1.96 -6.90
CA ILE A 44 14.17 -3.41 -7.11
C ILE A 44 12.75 -3.75 -7.61
N THR A 45 11.72 -3.15 -7.02
CA THR A 45 10.33 -3.32 -7.48
C THR A 45 10.17 -2.88 -8.94
N LEU A 46 10.89 -1.86 -9.39
CA LEU A 46 10.89 -1.38 -10.78
C LEU A 46 11.41 -2.43 -11.75
N HIS A 47 12.53 -3.07 -11.41
CA HIS A 47 13.12 -4.12 -12.23
C HIS A 47 12.14 -5.29 -12.39
N PHE A 48 11.52 -5.73 -11.29
CA PHE A 48 10.50 -6.78 -11.33
C PHE A 48 9.23 -6.36 -12.08
N ALA A 49 8.79 -5.11 -11.96
CA ALA A 49 7.62 -4.61 -12.69
C ALA A 49 7.81 -4.76 -14.21
N TRP A 50 8.94 -4.27 -14.72
CA TRP A 50 9.28 -4.39 -16.13
C TRP A 50 9.51 -5.85 -16.54
N ALA A 51 10.17 -6.65 -15.71
CA ALA A 51 10.31 -8.09 -15.97
C ALA A 51 8.95 -8.77 -16.13
N PHE A 52 8.00 -8.52 -15.21
CA PHE A 52 6.64 -9.06 -15.32
C PHE A 52 5.94 -8.63 -16.60
N TYR A 53 6.15 -7.39 -17.06
CA TYR A 53 5.61 -6.94 -18.34
C TYR A 53 6.21 -7.72 -19.52
N PHE A 54 7.55 -7.82 -19.60
CA PHE A 54 8.22 -8.51 -20.70
C PHE A 54 7.95 -10.01 -20.75
N PHE A 55 7.69 -10.65 -19.60
CA PHE A 55 7.29 -12.06 -19.53
C PHE A 55 5.76 -12.29 -19.65
N SER A 56 4.96 -11.22 -19.71
CA SER A 56 3.52 -11.29 -19.92
C SER A 56 3.12 -10.99 -21.36
N GLU A 57 1.84 -11.17 -21.68
CA GLU A 57 1.25 -10.71 -22.95
C GLU A 57 1.54 -9.21 -23.15
N ARG A 58 2.35 -8.89 -24.17
CA ARG A 58 2.71 -7.52 -24.50
C ARG A 58 1.49 -6.83 -25.11
N VAL A 59 1.37 -5.53 -24.84
CA VAL A 59 0.32 -4.72 -25.44
C VAL A 59 0.87 -4.13 -26.74
N ASP A 60 0.15 -4.33 -27.84
CA ASP A 60 0.57 -3.89 -29.18
C ASP A 60 0.59 -2.36 -29.30
N GLU A 61 -0.34 -1.68 -28.64
CA GLU A 61 -0.47 -0.22 -28.67
C GLU A 61 -0.33 0.40 -27.28
N TRP A 62 0.43 1.49 -27.19
CA TRP A 62 0.61 2.25 -25.95
C TRP A 62 -0.05 3.62 -26.11
N PRO A 63 -1.39 3.72 -26.04
CA PRO A 63 -2.10 4.98 -26.21
C PRO A 63 -1.64 6.01 -25.17
N LEU A 64 -1.29 7.21 -25.62
CA LEU A 64 -0.75 8.28 -24.79
C LEU A 64 -1.67 8.62 -23.61
N ARG A 65 -2.99 8.55 -23.81
CA ARG A 65 -4.00 8.79 -22.77
C ARG A 65 -3.89 7.78 -21.62
N GLY A 66 -3.73 6.49 -21.93
CA GLY A 66 -3.56 5.44 -20.94
C GLY A 66 -2.24 5.58 -20.17
N MET A 67 -1.16 5.87 -20.88
CA MET A 67 0.14 6.14 -20.27
C MET A 67 0.09 7.36 -19.33
N ALA A 68 -0.57 8.45 -19.75
CA ALA A 68 -0.71 9.65 -18.93
C ALA A 68 -1.42 9.37 -17.60
N TRP A 69 -2.47 8.56 -17.59
CA TRP A 69 -3.12 8.14 -16.35
C TRP A 69 -2.17 7.38 -15.43
N PHE A 70 -1.37 6.44 -15.95
CA PHE A 70 -0.38 5.72 -15.15
C PHE A 70 0.76 6.61 -14.67
N VAL A 71 1.18 7.61 -15.44
CA VAL A 71 2.13 8.63 -14.99
C VAL A 71 1.57 9.39 -13.80
N VAL A 72 0.32 9.85 -13.87
CA VAL A 72 -0.35 10.52 -12.74
C VAL A 72 -0.45 9.59 -11.52
N VAL A 73 -0.78 8.31 -11.71
CA VAL A 73 -0.78 7.32 -10.62
C VAL A 73 0.61 7.18 -9.98
N GLY A 74 1.67 7.17 -10.79
CA GLY A 74 3.06 7.15 -10.32
C GLY A 74 3.44 8.38 -9.50
N LEU A 75 3.06 9.58 -9.97
CA LEU A 75 3.29 10.84 -9.26
C LEU A 75 2.53 10.90 -7.94
N LEU A 76 1.23 10.58 -7.97
CA LEU A 76 0.40 10.54 -6.77
C LEU A 76 0.86 9.46 -5.78
N GLY A 77 1.30 8.30 -6.27
CA GLY A 77 1.78 7.22 -5.42
C GLY A 77 3.15 7.52 -4.80
N GLY A 78 4.11 7.96 -5.61
CA GLY A 78 5.49 8.21 -5.20
C GLY A 78 5.68 9.51 -4.43
N LEU A 79 5.32 10.64 -5.04
CA LEU A 79 5.56 11.98 -4.49
C LEU A 79 4.51 12.36 -3.45
N ALA A 80 3.23 12.29 -3.81
CA ALA A 80 2.18 12.78 -2.91
C ALA A 80 1.86 11.77 -1.80
N GLY A 81 1.69 10.49 -2.14
CA GLY A 81 1.34 9.46 -1.18
C GLY A 81 2.51 9.09 -0.28
N ARG A 82 3.61 8.62 -0.86
CA ARG A 82 4.70 7.99 -0.10
C ARG A 82 5.59 8.99 0.63
N TYR A 83 6.00 10.09 0.00
CA TYR A 83 6.80 11.10 0.69
C TYR A 83 6.02 11.83 1.80
N MET A 84 4.78 12.27 1.55
CA MET A 84 3.97 12.89 2.60
C MET A 84 3.68 11.91 3.74
N SER A 85 3.49 10.62 3.45
CA SER A 85 3.39 9.59 4.49
C SER A 85 4.67 9.49 5.34
N PHE A 86 5.85 9.50 4.71
CA PHE A 86 7.12 9.49 5.45
C PHE A 86 7.31 10.76 6.29
N TYR A 87 7.00 11.92 5.73
CA TYR A 87 7.05 13.19 6.44
C TYR A 87 6.07 13.24 7.62
N ALA A 88 4.84 12.74 7.43
CA ALA A 88 3.84 12.61 8.49
C ALA A 88 4.31 11.65 9.60
N MET A 89 4.95 10.53 9.25
CA MET A 89 5.49 9.61 10.26
C MET A 89 6.60 10.26 11.11
N LYS A 90 7.41 11.15 10.52
CA LYS A 90 8.44 11.90 11.25
C LYS A 90 7.87 13.01 12.13
N THR A 91 6.82 13.70 11.68
CA THR A 91 6.26 14.88 12.36
C THR A 91 5.15 14.53 13.35
N VAL A 92 4.20 13.69 12.95
CA VAL A 92 3.00 13.31 13.72
C VAL A 92 3.20 12.00 14.49
N GLY A 93 4.18 11.19 14.09
CA GLY A 93 4.46 9.88 14.66
C GLY A 93 3.83 8.73 13.87
N LEU A 94 4.46 7.55 13.96
CA LEU A 94 4.12 6.36 13.17
C LEU A 94 2.69 5.85 13.44
N ALA A 95 2.29 5.75 14.71
CA ALA A 95 0.98 5.24 15.09
C ALA A 95 -0.15 6.15 14.59
N ARG A 96 -0.06 7.46 14.88
CA ARG A 96 -1.07 8.45 14.46
C ARG A 96 -1.19 8.55 12.93
N THR A 97 -0.05 8.56 12.24
CA THR A 97 -0.02 8.54 10.77
C THR A 97 -0.69 7.29 10.22
N SER A 98 -0.40 6.12 10.80
CA SER A 98 -1.00 4.86 10.35
C SER A 98 -2.52 4.86 10.51
N VAL A 99 -3.05 5.41 11.62
CA VAL A 99 -4.50 5.57 11.83
C VAL A 99 -5.11 6.49 10.77
N LEU A 100 -4.52 7.66 10.52
CA LEU A 100 -5.05 8.61 9.55
C LEU A 100 -4.96 8.09 8.11
N MET A 101 -3.94 7.31 7.79
CA MET A 101 -3.83 6.64 6.48
C MET A 101 -4.95 5.62 6.24
N GLN A 102 -5.64 5.13 7.26
CA GLN A 102 -6.80 4.24 7.08
C GLN A 102 -8.00 4.95 6.47
N THR A 103 -8.07 6.28 6.57
CA THR A 103 -9.10 7.09 5.89
C THR A 103 -9.00 7.01 4.36
N SER A 104 -7.89 6.52 3.80
CA SER A 104 -7.77 6.29 2.36
C SER A 104 -8.84 5.33 1.84
N LEU A 105 -9.33 4.44 2.70
CA LEU A 105 -10.42 3.52 2.35
C LEU A 105 -11.69 4.30 2.03
N LEU A 106 -12.03 5.28 2.87
CA LEU A 106 -13.18 6.16 2.66
C LEU A 106 -13.03 6.97 1.36
N TRP A 107 -11.86 7.55 1.14
CA TRP A 107 -11.56 8.28 -0.10
C TRP A 107 -11.72 7.40 -1.32
N SER A 108 -11.16 6.19 -1.30
CA SER A 108 -11.21 5.30 -2.45
C SER A 108 -12.62 4.80 -2.73
N SER A 109 -13.38 4.43 -1.69
CA SER A 109 -14.77 3.98 -1.83
C SER A 109 -15.67 5.10 -2.32
N LEU A 110 -15.57 6.32 -1.75
CA LEU A 110 -16.35 7.47 -2.18
C LEU A 110 -16.07 7.80 -3.66
N LEU A 111 -14.80 7.86 -4.05
CA LEU A 111 -14.41 8.13 -5.42
C LEU A 111 -14.89 7.04 -6.39
N ALA A 112 -14.87 5.77 -5.97
CA ALA A 112 -15.39 4.68 -6.78
C ALA A 112 -16.92 4.73 -6.96
N ILE A 113 -17.67 5.06 -5.91
CA ILE A 113 -19.12 5.22 -6.01
C ILE A 113 -19.47 6.39 -6.95
N VAL A 114 -18.82 7.54 -6.77
CA VAL A 114 -19.15 8.77 -7.52
C VAL A 114 -18.68 8.73 -8.97
N PHE A 115 -17.45 8.26 -9.24
CA PHE A 115 -16.85 8.35 -10.58
C PHE A 115 -16.91 7.05 -11.38
N LEU A 116 -16.92 5.89 -10.72
CA LEU A 116 -17.02 4.58 -11.38
C LEU A 116 -18.44 4.01 -11.34
N GLY A 117 -19.36 4.63 -10.59
CA GLY A 117 -20.73 4.13 -10.42
C GLY A 117 -20.78 2.78 -9.69
N GLU A 118 -19.77 2.48 -8.86
CA GLU A 118 -19.77 1.24 -8.08
C GLU A 118 -20.88 1.29 -7.03
N ASN A 119 -21.77 0.29 -7.03
CA ASN A 119 -22.86 0.16 -6.06
C ASN A 119 -22.46 -0.86 -4.98
N PRO A 120 -21.94 -0.43 -3.82
CA PRO A 120 -21.60 -1.35 -2.75
C PRO A 120 -22.87 -1.92 -2.09
N THR A 121 -22.89 -3.23 -1.89
CA THR A 121 -23.94 -3.89 -1.11
C THR A 121 -23.77 -3.58 0.38
N LEU A 122 -24.84 -3.71 1.16
CA LEU A 122 -24.80 -3.45 2.60
C LEU A 122 -23.70 -4.25 3.34
N PRO A 123 -23.47 -5.55 3.04
CA PRO A 123 -22.36 -6.29 3.65
C PRO A 123 -20.98 -5.77 3.26
N VAL A 124 -20.80 -5.26 2.03
CA VAL A 124 -19.53 -4.66 1.59
C VAL A 124 -19.24 -3.37 2.36
N ILE A 125 -20.25 -2.52 2.59
CA ILE A 125 -20.11 -1.31 3.40
C ILE A 125 -19.75 -1.67 4.86
N ALA A 126 -20.54 -2.57 5.47
CA ALA A 126 -20.32 -3.01 6.84
C ALA A 126 -18.95 -3.68 7.02
N GLY A 127 -18.55 -4.52 6.07
CA GLY A 127 -17.26 -5.19 6.09
C GLY A 127 -16.08 -4.24 5.90
N SER A 128 -16.22 -3.25 5.01
CA SER A 128 -15.22 -2.19 4.83
C SER A 128 -15.03 -1.36 6.09
N ALA A 129 -16.13 -0.99 6.74
CA ALA A 129 -16.10 -0.29 8.02
C ALA A 129 -15.44 -1.15 9.11
N GLY A 130 -15.81 -2.43 9.20
CA GLY A 130 -15.20 -3.39 10.13
C GLY A 130 -13.69 -3.51 9.97
N ILE A 131 -13.19 -3.64 8.74
CA ILE A 131 -11.75 -3.68 8.46
C ILE A 131 -11.07 -2.35 8.83
N MET A 132 -11.70 -1.21 8.54
CA MET A 132 -11.15 0.10 8.88
C MET A 132 -11.00 0.25 10.40
N PHE A 133 -12.09 0.05 11.16
CA PHE A 133 -12.08 0.15 12.62
C PHE A 133 -11.17 -0.89 13.25
N GLY A 134 -11.19 -2.12 12.75
CA GLY A 134 -10.33 -3.20 13.22
C GLY A 134 -8.85 -2.86 13.02
N SER A 135 -8.49 -2.33 11.86
CA SER A 135 -7.13 -1.88 11.59
C SER A 135 -6.71 -0.68 12.44
N ILE A 136 -7.62 0.24 12.77
CA ILE A 136 -7.34 1.35 13.69
C ILE A 136 -7.05 0.81 15.10
N LEU A 137 -7.84 -0.16 15.57
CA LEU A 137 -7.64 -0.81 16.88
C LEU A 137 -6.31 -1.57 16.96
N LEU A 138 -5.86 -2.15 15.84
CA LEU A 138 -4.60 -2.85 15.72
C LEU A 138 -3.37 -1.92 15.84
N VAL A 139 -3.52 -0.62 15.55
CA VAL A 139 -2.42 0.34 15.67
C VAL A 139 -2.20 0.70 17.14
N HIS A 140 -1.10 0.21 17.71
CA HIS A 140 -0.72 0.49 19.09
C HIS A 140 0.02 1.82 19.22
N ARG A 141 -0.40 2.65 20.19
CA ARG A 141 0.32 3.84 20.63
C ARG A 141 1.28 3.42 21.74
N ARG A 142 2.59 3.65 21.56
CA ARG A 142 3.54 3.46 22.66
C ARG A 142 3.28 4.53 23.73
N GLU A 143 3.21 4.10 24.99
CA GLU A 143 3.14 5.00 26.14
C GLU A 143 4.36 5.93 26.13
N GLY A 144 4.14 7.25 26.25
CA GLY A 144 5.19 8.28 26.18
C GLY A 144 5.10 9.24 24.99
N GLU A 145 4.30 8.96 23.95
CA GLU A 145 4.08 9.88 22.82
C GLU A 145 3.00 10.94 23.12
N SER A 146 3.16 11.78 24.14
CA SER A 146 2.34 13.00 24.32
C SER A 146 3.14 14.25 23.95
N GLN A 147 3.55 14.34 22.69
CA GLN A 147 3.94 15.64 22.14
C GLN A 147 2.69 16.42 21.73
N ASN A 148 2.65 17.70 22.09
CA ASN A 148 1.60 18.64 21.73
C ASN A 148 1.80 19.05 20.26
N ILE A 149 1.34 18.21 19.34
CA ILE A 149 1.56 18.41 17.90
C ILE A 149 0.46 19.35 17.37
N PRO A 150 0.82 20.43 16.64
CA PRO A 150 -0.18 21.34 16.07
C PRO A 150 -1.15 20.61 15.14
N PHE A 151 -2.44 20.98 15.20
CA PHE A 151 -3.49 20.38 14.38
C PHE A 151 -3.15 20.36 12.87
N PHE A 152 -2.48 21.39 12.38
CA PHE A 152 -2.09 21.53 10.98
C PHE A 152 -1.25 20.34 10.46
N TYR A 153 -0.38 19.75 11.28
CA TYR A 153 0.43 18.61 10.85
C TYR A 153 -0.40 17.34 10.60
N TYR A 154 -1.58 17.21 11.20
CA TYR A 154 -2.48 16.09 10.95
C TYR A 154 -3.16 16.16 9.56
N LEU A 155 -3.15 17.33 8.90
CA LEU A 155 -3.64 17.47 7.52
C LEU A 155 -2.74 16.73 6.52
N ILE A 156 -1.45 16.56 6.84
CA ILE A 156 -0.47 15.91 5.96
C ILE A 156 -0.81 14.43 5.71
N PRO A 157 -0.96 13.56 6.74
CA PRO A 157 -1.35 12.17 6.51
C PRO A 157 -2.77 12.05 5.94
N LEU A 158 -3.67 12.99 6.23
CA LEU A 158 -5.02 13.00 5.65
C LEU A 158 -4.97 13.27 4.13
N ALA A 159 -4.18 14.27 3.71
CA ALA A 159 -3.95 14.56 2.30
C ALA A 159 -3.24 13.40 1.59
N ALA A 160 -2.24 12.77 2.23
CA ALA A 160 -1.57 11.58 1.70
C ALA A 160 -2.55 10.41 1.49
N ALA A 161 -3.49 10.20 2.42
CA ALA A 161 -4.56 9.22 2.30
C ALA A 161 -5.51 9.55 1.14
N GLY A 162 -5.85 10.83 0.96
CA GLY A 162 -6.63 11.33 -0.18
C GLY A 162 -5.95 11.04 -1.51
N PHE A 163 -4.68 11.43 -1.66
CA PHE A 163 -3.90 11.17 -2.89
C PHE A 163 -3.78 9.68 -3.20
N GLN A 164 -3.66 8.83 -2.18
CA GLN A 164 -3.70 7.39 -2.37
C GLN A 164 -5.07 6.94 -2.89
N GLY A 165 -6.17 7.47 -2.34
CA GLY A 165 -7.53 7.26 -2.85
C GLY A 165 -7.68 7.62 -4.34
N PHE A 166 -7.26 8.83 -4.73
CA PHE A 166 -7.25 9.26 -6.13
C PHE A 166 -6.39 8.35 -7.01
N SER A 167 -5.25 7.89 -6.51
CA SER A 167 -4.39 6.97 -7.26
C SER A 167 -5.09 5.65 -7.60
N HIS A 168 -6.02 5.17 -6.76
CA HIS A 168 -6.79 3.96 -7.06
C HIS A 168 -7.83 4.21 -8.16
N LEU A 169 -8.53 5.35 -8.12
CA LEU A 169 -9.46 5.75 -9.18
C LEU A 169 -8.75 5.89 -10.53
N PHE A 170 -7.63 6.61 -10.58
CA PHE A 170 -6.91 6.85 -11.83
C PHE A 170 -6.30 5.58 -12.44
N ARG A 171 -6.02 4.55 -11.63
CA ARG A 171 -5.66 3.22 -12.18
C ARG A 171 -6.79 2.64 -13.02
N LYS A 172 -8.05 2.75 -12.58
CA LYS A 172 -9.21 2.29 -13.37
C LYS A 172 -9.34 3.07 -14.68
N PHE A 173 -9.13 4.38 -14.66
CA PHE A 173 -9.11 5.17 -15.89
C PHE A 173 -7.98 4.78 -16.83
N GLY A 174 -6.78 4.51 -16.31
CA GLY A 174 -5.67 3.96 -17.12
C GLY A 174 -6.02 2.61 -17.73
N PHE A 175 -6.65 1.72 -16.95
CA PHE A 175 -7.08 0.40 -17.42
C PHE A 175 -8.17 0.43 -18.49
N ALA A 176 -8.95 1.50 -18.60
CA ALA A 176 -9.91 1.67 -19.68
C ALA A 176 -9.22 1.85 -21.05
N TRP A 177 -7.97 2.31 -21.08
CA TRP A 177 -7.17 2.48 -22.31
C TRP A 177 -6.15 1.36 -22.51
N ILE A 178 -5.58 0.84 -21.42
CA ILE A 178 -4.53 -0.18 -21.45
C ILE A 178 -4.91 -1.27 -20.46
N ALA A 179 -5.47 -2.38 -20.95
CA ALA A 179 -5.92 -3.51 -20.14
C ALA A 179 -4.76 -4.43 -19.68
N SER A 180 -3.64 -3.85 -19.22
CA SER A 180 -2.47 -4.58 -18.75
C SER A 180 -2.00 -4.04 -17.40
N ALA A 181 -2.24 -4.84 -16.35
CA ALA A 181 -1.75 -4.58 -15.00
C ALA A 181 -0.21 -4.49 -14.91
N PRO A 182 0.58 -5.40 -15.53
CA PRO A 182 2.04 -5.29 -15.54
C PRO A 182 2.55 -3.99 -16.19
N LEU A 183 1.96 -3.56 -17.30
CA LEU A 183 2.38 -2.35 -18.00
C LEU A 183 2.08 -1.09 -17.17
N GLY A 184 0.85 -0.97 -16.66
CA GLY A 184 0.46 0.16 -15.82
C GLY A 184 1.28 0.28 -14.54
N MET A 185 1.58 -0.86 -13.91
CA MET A 185 2.47 -0.95 -12.75
C MET A 185 3.89 -0.47 -13.10
N SER A 186 4.43 -0.88 -14.25
CA SER A 186 5.78 -0.53 -14.69
C SER A 186 5.95 0.96 -14.93
N ILE A 187 5.04 1.57 -15.69
CA ILE A 187 5.03 3.02 -15.95
C ILE A 187 4.93 3.78 -14.63
N SER A 188 3.95 3.44 -13.80
CA SER A 188 3.71 4.13 -12.53
C SER A 188 4.89 4.00 -11.57
N ASN A 189 5.51 2.81 -11.48
CA ASN A 189 6.65 2.59 -10.60
C ASN A 189 7.92 3.27 -11.11
N THR A 190 8.06 3.44 -12.44
CA THR A 190 9.17 4.22 -13.04
C THR A 190 9.09 5.66 -12.55
N ILE A 191 7.93 6.29 -12.72
CA ILE A 191 7.69 7.67 -12.28
C ILE A 191 7.80 7.82 -10.76
N ALA A 192 7.28 6.87 -9.98
CA ALA A 192 7.39 6.89 -8.53
C ALA A 192 8.85 6.79 -8.07
N THR A 193 9.65 5.91 -8.69
CA THR A 193 11.08 5.74 -8.35
C THR A 193 11.88 6.98 -8.72
N LEU A 194 11.64 7.58 -9.90
CA LEU A 194 12.26 8.84 -10.30
C LEU A 194 11.90 9.99 -9.36
N SER A 195 10.63 10.08 -8.95
CA SER A 195 10.17 11.10 -7.99
C SER A 195 10.87 10.95 -6.64
N LEU A 196 10.97 9.72 -6.12
CA LEU A 196 11.68 9.46 -4.86
C LEU A 196 13.17 9.73 -4.97
N PHE A 197 13.79 9.39 -6.10
CA PHE A 197 15.20 9.68 -6.36
C PHE A 197 15.45 11.20 -6.36
N ALA A 198 14.61 11.97 -7.07
CA ALA A 198 14.70 13.42 -7.10
C ALA A 198 14.57 14.04 -5.70
N ILE A 199 13.60 13.58 -4.90
CA ILE A 199 13.43 14.06 -3.52
C ILE A 199 14.66 13.76 -2.64
N LEU A 200 15.28 12.59 -2.82
CA LEU A 200 16.45 12.20 -2.05
C LEU A 200 17.70 13.01 -2.38
N LEU A 201 17.85 13.47 -3.63
CA LEU A 201 18.93 14.39 -3.99
C LEU A 201 18.88 15.70 -3.18
N TYR A 202 17.68 16.13 -2.77
CA TYR A 202 17.47 17.34 -1.96
C TYR A 202 17.29 17.05 -0.46
N SER A 203 17.36 15.77 -0.04
CA SER A 203 17.20 15.40 1.37
C SER A 203 18.57 15.12 1.98
N ASP A 204 18.84 15.64 3.17
CA ASP A 204 20.05 15.38 3.97
C ASP A 204 20.21 13.92 4.46
N GLU A 205 19.39 12.98 3.97
CA GLU A 205 19.49 11.56 4.29
C GLU A 205 20.59 10.82 3.49
N SER A 206 21.63 11.52 3.02
CA SER A 206 22.79 10.93 2.36
C SER A 206 23.66 10.19 3.38
N ASN A 207 23.16 9.07 3.90
CA ASN A 207 23.86 8.28 4.90
C ASN A 207 24.83 7.29 4.22
N PRO A 208 26.15 7.33 4.51
CA PRO A 208 27.16 6.46 3.88
C PRO A 208 27.06 4.96 4.25
N ARG A 209 26.06 4.53 5.01
CA ARG A 209 25.86 3.12 5.42
C ARG A 209 25.16 2.23 4.39
N PHE A 210 24.94 2.71 3.16
CA PHE A 210 24.26 1.98 2.08
C PHE A 210 24.84 0.58 1.81
N TRP A 211 26.09 0.31 2.21
CA TRP A 211 26.83 -0.91 1.87
C TRP A 211 26.77 -2.09 2.86
N GLU A 212 25.95 -2.06 3.91
CA GLU A 212 25.79 -3.24 4.75
C GLU A 212 25.04 -4.37 4.00
N ARG A 213 25.68 -5.54 3.81
CA ARG A 213 25.12 -6.68 3.05
C ARG A 213 23.80 -7.20 3.62
N ARG A 214 23.65 -7.27 4.95
CA ARG A 214 22.47 -7.87 5.59
C ARG A 214 21.20 -7.01 5.43
N PRO A 215 21.22 -5.69 5.70
CA PRO A 215 20.11 -4.80 5.36
C PRO A 215 19.75 -4.81 3.87
N LEU A 216 20.74 -4.84 2.97
CA LEU A 216 20.48 -4.94 1.53
C LEU A 216 19.77 -6.23 1.16
N LEU A 217 20.17 -7.39 1.71
CA LEU A 217 19.46 -8.65 1.49
C LEU A 217 18.02 -8.60 1.98
N LEU A 218 17.75 -8.01 3.16
CA LEU A 218 16.40 -7.82 3.67
C LEU A 218 15.55 -6.93 2.75
N ILE A 219 16.14 -5.85 2.23
CA ILE A 219 15.47 -4.98 1.25
C ILE A 219 15.17 -5.76 -0.03
N SER A 220 16.12 -6.53 -0.56
CA SER A 220 15.94 -7.29 -1.78
C SER A 220 14.83 -8.32 -1.65
N VAL A 221 14.84 -9.13 -0.60
CA VAL A 221 13.78 -10.12 -0.35
C VAL A 221 12.43 -9.42 -0.15
N GLY A 222 12.38 -8.35 0.66
CA GLY A 222 11.17 -7.57 0.86
C GLY A 222 10.63 -6.96 -0.44
N ALA A 223 11.52 -6.51 -1.34
CA ALA A 223 11.18 -5.92 -2.62
C ALA A 223 10.64 -6.93 -3.62
N VAL A 224 11.13 -8.17 -3.61
CA VAL A 224 10.55 -9.26 -4.41
C VAL A 224 9.11 -9.53 -3.97
N PHE A 225 8.88 -9.70 -2.67
CA PHE A 225 7.51 -9.88 -2.14
C PHE A 225 6.62 -8.66 -2.41
N ASN A 226 7.15 -7.46 -2.32
CA ASN A 226 6.42 -6.23 -2.63
C ASN A 226 6.07 -6.12 -4.11
N ALA A 227 6.97 -6.52 -5.02
CA ALA A 227 6.70 -6.54 -6.45
C ALA A 227 5.63 -7.57 -6.80
N ALA A 228 5.71 -8.78 -6.25
CA ALA A 228 4.67 -9.79 -6.40
C ALA A 228 3.32 -9.30 -5.85
N ALA A 229 3.32 -8.68 -4.66
CA ALA A 229 2.13 -8.11 -4.07
C ALA A 229 1.51 -6.99 -4.93
N ALA A 230 2.36 -6.11 -5.47
CA ALA A 230 1.91 -5.05 -6.36
C ALA A 230 1.29 -5.64 -7.63
N LEU A 231 1.92 -6.64 -8.26
CA LEU A 231 1.32 -7.29 -9.42
C LEU A 231 -0.06 -7.90 -9.11
N LEU A 232 -0.18 -8.62 -8.00
CA LEU A 232 -1.45 -9.20 -7.54
C LEU A 232 -2.50 -8.12 -7.27
N PHE A 233 -2.13 -7.05 -6.57
CA PHE A 233 -3.03 -5.95 -6.23
C PHE A 233 -3.47 -5.15 -7.47
N TRP A 234 -2.56 -4.84 -8.38
CA TRP A 234 -2.88 -4.14 -9.62
C TRP A 234 -3.81 -4.99 -10.50
N THR A 235 -3.60 -6.31 -10.52
CA THR A 235 -4.48 -7.25 -11.21
C THR A 235 -5.85 -7.33 -10.54
N ALA A 236 -5.91 -7.36 -9.20
CA ALA A 236 -7.15 -7.32 -8.43
C ALA A 236 -7.94 -6.04 -8.71
N VAL A 237 -7.29 -4.87 -8.72
CA VAL A 237 -7.94 -3.59 -9.06
C VAL A 237 -8.38 -3.55 -10.52
N HIS A 238 -7.63 -4.15 -11.43
CA HIS A 238 -8.04 -4.23 -12.83
C HIS A 238 -9.37 -4.99 -12.98
N GLN A 239 -9.46 -6.18 -12.37
CA GLN A 239 -10.58 -7.12 -12.56
C GLN A 239 -11.76 -6.92 -11.59
N GLY A 240 -11.51 -6.42 -10.37
CA GLY A 240 -12.50 -6.30 -9.31
C GLY A 240 -13.00 -4.87 -9.09
N LYS A 241 -13.99 -4.74 -8.20
CA LYS A 241 -14.50 -3.44 -7.74
C LYS A 241 -13.58 -2.85 -6.68
N ILE A 242 -13.33 -1.55 -6.77
CA ILE A 242 -12.50 -0.81 -5.82
C ILE A 242 -13.07 -0.91 -4.39
N VAL A 243 -14.40 -0.83 -4.24
CA VAL A 243 -15.08 -0.91 -2.94
C VAL A 243 -14.90 -2.25 -2.21
N GLU A 244 -14.47 -3.31 -2.92
CA GLU A 244 -14.21 -4.64 -2.32
C GLU A 244 -12.71 -4.90 -2.17
N VAL A 245 -11.94 -4.64 -3.24
CA VAL A 245 -10.52 -4.99 -3.34
C VAL A 245 -9.64 -4.21 -2.34
N ILE A 246 -9.89 -2.91 -2.19
CA ILE A 246 -9.09 -2.07 -1.29
C ILE A 246 -9.26 -2.45 0.18
N PRO A 247 -10.48 -2.62 0.71
CA PRO A 247 -10.66 -3.07 2.09
C PRO A 247 -10.01 -4.43 2.33
N VAL A 248 -10.18 -5.40 1.43
CA VAL A 248 -9.53 -6.72 1.58
C VAL A 248 -8.01 -6.59 1.62
N ASN A 249 -7.42 -5.74 0.77
CA ASN A 249 -5.97 -5.50 0.79
C ASN A 249 -5.47 -4.84 2.11
N ARG A 250 -6.35 -4.15 2.86
CA ARG A 250 -6.01 -3.56 4.17
C ARG A 250 -5.77 -4.59 5.26
N LEU A 251 -6.21 -5.84 5.09
CA LEU A 251 -5.82 -6.96 5.95
C LEU A 251 -4.32 -7.17 6.06
N SER A 252 -3.53 -6.59 5.14
CA SER A 252 -2.06 -6.55 5.22
C SER A 252 -1.54 -6.06 6.58
N VAL A 253 -2.28 -5.16 7.26
CA VAL A 253 -1.94 -4.67 8.60
C VAL A 253 -2.12 -5.78 9.64
N LEU A 254 -3.26 -6.47 9.61
CA LEU A 254 -3.52 -7.62 10.48
C LEU A 254 -2.51 -8.74 10.25
N LEU A 255 -2.26 -9.10 8.99
CA LEU A 255 -1.31 -10.15 8.63
C LEU A 255 0.12 -9.78 9.04
N ALA A 256 0.50 -8.50 8.96
CA ALA A 256 1.81 -8.04 9.40
C ALA A 256 1.99 -8.23 10.93
N ILE A 257 0.96 -7.91 11.73
CA ILE A 257 0.97 -8.13 13.18
C ILE A 257 0.99 -9.63 13.49
N LEU A 258 0.17 -10.42 12.79
CA LEU A 258 0.13 -11.87 12.95
C LEU A 258 1.50 -12.51 12.66
N PHE A 259 2.15 -12.15 11.56
CA PHE A 259 3.49 -12.64 11.22
C PHE A 259 4.55 -12.10 12.18
N SER A 260 4.46 -10.84 12.60
CA SER A 260 5.33 -10.26 13.63
C SER A 260 5.26 -11.09 14.92
N TRP A 261 4.06 -11.40 15.39
CA TRP A 261 3.84 -12.24 16.56
C TRP A 261 4.34 -13.68 16.37
N LEU A 262 4.02 -14.33 15.24
CA LEU A 262 4.38 -15.72 14.96
C LEU A 262 5.91 -15.92 14.90
N PHE A 263 6.62 -15.04 14.20
CA PHE A 263 8.06 -15.17 13.95
C PHE A 263 8.94 -14.46 14.99
N PHE A 264 8.51 -13.30 15.51
CA PHE A 264 9.34 -12.47 16.38
C PHE A 264 8.93 -12.50 17.85
N ARG A 265 7.82 -13.19 18.23
CA ARG A 265 7.25 -13.59 19.55
C ARG A 265 7.41 -12.70 20.81
N LYS A 266 8.49 -11.92 20.92
CA LYS A 266 8.90 -11.11 22.06
C LYS A 266 8.62 -9.60 21.92
N GLN A 267 8.07 -9.12 20.81
CA GLN A 267 8.03 -7.67 20.52
C GLN A 267 6.63 -7.03 20.43
N GLU A 268 5.55 -7.82 20.30
CA GLU A 268 4.18 -7.30 20.26
C GLU A 268 3.32 -8.04 21.29
N ALA A 269 3.02 -7.36 22.39
CA ALA A 269 2.08 -7.88 23.38
C ALA A 269 0.69 -7.95 22.72
N VAL A 270 0.19 -9.16 22.54
CA VAL A 270 -1.17 -9.39 22.04
C VAL A 270 -2.13 -8.97 23.15
N ASN A 271 -2.60 -7.72 23.08
CA ASN A 271 -3.59 -7.19 24.00
C ASN A 271 -5.01 -7.50 23.48
N SER A 272 -6.01 -7.43 24.34
CA SER A 272 -7.43 -7.64 24.01
C SER A 272 -7.90 -6.78 22.83
N ARG A 273 -7.35 -5.56 22.68
CA ARG A 273 -7.58 -4.68 21.53
C ARG A 273 -7.07 -5.25 20.21
N VAL A 274 -5.90 -5.90 20.22
CA VAL A 274 -5.30 -6.50 19.02
C VAL A 274 -6.16 -7.69 18.58
N VAL A 275 -6.61 -8.50 19.53
CA VAL A 275 -7.53 -9.62 19.27
C VAL A 275 -8.85 -9.10 18.71
N LEU A 276 -9.47 -8.10 19.36
CA LEU A 276 -10.73 -7.51 18.91
C LEU A 276 -10.61 -6.88 17.52
N GLY A 277 -9.54 -6.11 17.29
CA GLY A 277 -9.27 -5.48 15.99
C GLY A 277 -9.03 -6.51 14.89
N GLY A 278 -8.35 -7.61 15.21
CA GLY A 278 -8.16 -8.74 14.30
C GLY A 278 -9.47 -9.46 13.98
N LEU A 279 -10.26 -9.82 14.99
CA LEU A 279 -11.57 -10.45 14.80
C LEU A 279 -12.50 -9.58 13.95
N LEU A 280 -12.55 -8.27 14.23
CA LEU A 280 -13.38 -7.32 13.47
C LEU A 280 -12.92 -7.21 12.01
N SER A 281 -11.61 -7.23 11.77
CA SER A 281 -11.06 -7.19 10.41
C SER A 281 -11.34 -8.48 9.63
N VAL A 282 -11.23 -9.65 10.28
CA VAL A 282 -11.54 -10.94 9.65
C VAL A 282 -13.04 -11.06 9.36
N ALA A 283 -13.89 -10.70 10.32
CA ALA A 283 -15.34 -10.68 10.13
C ALA A 283 -15.75 -9.73 8.99
N GLY A 284 -15.11 -8.54 8.92
CA GLY A 284 -15.36 -7.59 7.84
C GLY A 284 -14.95 -8.12 6.47
N ALA A 285 -13.81 -8.80 6.37
CA ALA A 285 -13.37 -9.40 5.11
C ALA A 285 -14.31 -10.53 4.66
N TRP A 286 -14.77 -11.36 5.60
CA TRP A 286 -15.74 -12.40 5.30
C TRP A 286 -17.09 -11.83 4.85
N ALA A 287 -17.55 -10.74 5.47
CA ALA A 287 -18.76 -10.03 5.03
C ALA A 287 -18.65 -9.48 3.60
N ILE A 288 -17.47 -8.98 3.19
CA ILE A 288 -17.23 -8.53 1.81
C ILE A 288 -17.28 -9.70 0.83
N VAL A 289 -16.67 -10.84 1.18
CA VAL A 289 -16.63 -12.02 0.29
C VAL A 289 -18.01 -12.65 0.13
N TRP A 290 -18.80 -12.73 1.22
CA TRP A 290 -20.15 -13.29 1.18
C TRP A 290 -21.19 -12.30 0.62
N GLY A 291 -20.98 -10.99 0.79
CA GLY A 291 -21.89 -9.96 0.30
C GLY A 291 -21.85 -9.65 -1.19
N LYS A 292 -21.09 -10.43 -1.97
CA LYS A 292 -20.94 -10.29 -3.42
C LYS A 292 -22.18 -10.70 -4.18
#